data_AF-A0A4W5LIU4-F1
#
_entry.id   AF-A0A4W5LIU4-F1
#
_cell.length_a   1.000
_cell.length_b   1.000
_cell.length_c   1.000
_cell.angle_alpha   90.00
_cell.angle_beta   90.00
_cell.angle_gamma   90.00
#
_symmetry.space_group_name_H-M   'P 1'
#
loop_
_entity.id
_entity.type
_entity.pdbx_description
1 polymer ?
#
loop_
_entity_poly.entity_id
_entity_poly.type
_entity_poly.pdbx_seq_one_letter_code
_entity_poly.pdbx_strand_id
1 'polypeptide(L)'
;MFRSVYPLTGRPVFTRVRVDYTLTRIVVDRVMAEDGQYEVMFLGTDAGSVLKVVSISQENWSTEEVILEELLVFQAPTPILSMEISSKQQQLYVGSGAGLAQVSLSRCHLYGQVCAECCLARDPYCAWDGHTCSRYVPASKRRARRQDIKHGDPSSQCWDTEETLRGGRVEERIMFGVENNSTFLECLPKSQQATIRWFIHRPGAEHREESS
;
A
#
# COMPACT_ATOMS: atom_id res chain seq x y z
N MET A 1 9.93 33.86 24.57
CA MET A 1 10.07 33.63 23.11
C MET A 1 8.87 34.26 22.42
N PHE A 2 9.06 35.10 21.39
CA PHE A 2 7.98 35.90 20.77
C PHE A 2 7.78 35.62 19.26
N ARG A 3 8.51 34.65 18.68
CA ARG A 3 8.38 34.26 17.26
C ARG A 3 7.93 32.81 17.14
N SER A 4 6.96 32.57 16.26
CA SER A 4 6.49 31.23 15.90
C SER A 4 7.57 30.44 15.16
N VAL A 5 7.63 29.13 15.42
CA VAL A 5 8.43 28.17 14.65
C VAL A 5 7.52 27.56 13.58
N TYR A 6 7.92 27.65 12.32
CA TYR A 6 7.15 27.14 11.19
C TYR A 6 7.71 25.80 10.68
N PRO A 7 6.87 24.92 10.12
CA PRO A 7 7.34 23.74 9.40
C PRO A 7 8.24 24.11 8.21
N LEU A 8 9.19 23.24 7.87
CA LEU A 8 10.14 23.44 6.76
C LEU A 8 9.43 23.73 5.42
N THR A 9 8.30 23.06 5.15
CA THR A 9 7.51 23.21 3.92
C THR A 9 6.37 24.24 4.05
N GLY A 10 6.25 24.91 5.21
CA GLY A 10 5.15 25.84 5.51
C GLY A 10 3.79 25.18 5.72
N ARG A 11 3.69 23.85 5.63
CA ARG A 11 2.46 23.07 5.85
C ARG A 11 2.73 21.75 6.58
N PRO A 12 1.72 21.09 7.17
CA PRO A 12 1.88 19.74 7.72
C PRO A 12 2.34 18.74 6.66
N VAL A 13 3.12 17.74 7.07
CA VAL A 13 3.60 16.64 6.20
C VAL A 13 2.52 15.58 5.99
N PHE A 14 1.57 15.45 6.91
CA PHE A 14 0.43 14.54 6.78
C PHE A 14 -0.76 15.14 7.52
N THR A 15 -1.93 15.06 6.90
CA THR A 15 -3.19 15.48 7.52
C THR A 15 -4.25 14.43 7.24
N ARG A 16 -4.93 13.95 8.29
CA ARG A 16 -6.08 13.06 8.17
C ARG A 16 -7.27 13.71 8.85
N VAL A 17 -8.36 13.89 8.10
CA VAL A 17 -9.61 14.48 8.58
C VAL A 17 -10.74 13.49 8.38
N ARG A 18 -11.84 13.66 9.12
CA ARG A 18 -13.04 12.79 9.04
C ARG A 18 -12.74 11.32 9.36
N VAL A 19 -11.91 11.10 10.38
CA VAL A 19 -11.63 9.79 10.99
C VAL A 19 -12.05 9.81 12.45
N ASP A 20 -12.33 8.63 13.00
CA ASP A 20 -12.81 8.39 14.36
C ASP A 20 -11.69 8.14 15.38
N TYR A 21 -10.45 8.41 14.99
CA TYR A 21 -9.27 8.29 15.83
C TYR A 21 -8.43 9.57 15.84
N THR A 22 -7.58 9.70 16.85
CA THR A 22 -6.53 10.71 16.93
C THR A 22 -5.15 10.06 16.83
N LEU A 23 -4.19 10.79 16.25
CA LEU A 23 -2.80 10.34 16.19
C LEU A 23 -2.11 10.58 17.53
N THR A 24 -1.55 9.53 18.13
CA THR A 24 -0.95 9.59 19.48
C THR A 24 0.56 9.54 19.46
N ARG A 25 1.16 8.84 18.49
CA ARG A 25 2.62 8.59 18.40
C ARG A 25 3.09 8.63 16.97
N ILE A 26 4.36 8.98 16.79
CA ILE A 26 5.04 8.99 15.50
C ILE A 26 6.47 8.47 15.67
N VAL A 27 6.88 7.58 14.78
CA VAL A 27 8.30 7.27 14.51
C VAL A 27 8.50 7.30 13.00
N VAL A 28 9.70 7.68 12.55
CA VAL A 28 10.01 7.86 11.13
C VAL A 28 11.25 7.06 10.77
N ASP A 29 11.16 6.28 9.70
CA ASP A 29 12.32 5.63 9.09
C ASP A 29 12.73 6.33 7.80
N ARG A 30 14.03 6.26 7.50
CA ARG A 30 14.61 6.73 6.24
C ARG A 30 15.00 5.53 5.41
N VAL A 31 14.24 5.27 4.37
CA VAL A 31 14.31 4.03 3.60
C VAL A 31 14.93 4.32 2.24
N MET A 32 15.98 3.57 1.90
CA MET A 32 16.54 3.58 0.55
C MET A 32 15.65 2.73 -0.36
N ALA A 33 15.29 3.30 -1.50
CA ALA A 33 14.54 2.69 -2.60
C ALA A 33 15.36 2.77 -3.91
N GLU A 34 14.80 2.25 -5.00
CA GLU A 34 15.44 2.27 -6.32
C GLU A 34 15.72 3.68 -6.86
N ASP A 35 14.80 4.61 -6.65
CA ASP A 35 14.80 5.97 -7.19
C ASP A 35 15.23 7.04 -6.18
N GLY A 36 15.45 6.68 -4.92
CA GLY A 36 15.92 7.63 -3.91
C GLY A 36 15.68 7.19 -2.49
N GLN A 37 15.68 8.16 -1.58
CA GLN A 37 15.42 7.93 -0.17
C GLN A 37 14.04 8.51 0.18
N TYR A 38 13.26 7.73 0.91
CA TYR A 38 11.91 8.11 1.35
C TYR A 38 11.82 8.18 2.86
N GLU A 39 10.99 9.11 3.35
CA GLU A 39 10.62 9.18 4.76
C GLU A 39 9.30 8.42 4.95
N VAL A 40 9.37 7.34 5.72
CA VAL A 40 8.21 6.51 6.05
C VAL A 40 7.83 6.75 7.51
N MET A 41 6.63 7.29 7.72
CA MET A 41 6.06 7.58 9.02
C MET A 41 5.21 6.40 9.48
N PHE A 42 5.44 5.95 10.71
CA PHE A 42 4.55 5.05 11.43
C PHE A 42 3.81 5.86 12.49
N LEU A 43 2.48 5.94 12.36
CA LEU A 43 1.62 6.79 13.18
C LEU A 43 0.69 5.92 14.01
N GLY A 44 0.84 5.94 15.34
CA GLY A 44 -0.04 5.23 16.26
C GLY A 44 -1.33 6.02 16.53
N THR A 45 -2.43 5.33 16.77
CA THR A 45 -3.74 5.92 17.05
C THR A 45 -4.26 5.58 18.44
N ASP A 46 -5.21 6.37 18.94
CA ASP A 46 -5.97 6.07 20.16
C ASP A 46 -6.98 4.91 19.98
N ALA A 47 -7.32 4.57 18.73
CA ALA A 47 -8.09 3.38 18.38
C ALA A 47 -7.25 2.08 18.34
N GLY A 48 -5.93 2.16 18.52
CA GLY A 48 -5.03 0.99 18.57
C GLY A 48 -4.53 0.49 17.22
N SER A 49 -4.70 1.30 16.17
CA SER A 49 -4.10 1.07 14.86
C SER A 49 -2.75 1.78 14.72
N VAL A 50 -1.92 1.28 13.81
CA VAL A 50 -0.73 1.96 13.31
C VAL A 50 -0.90 2.16 11.81
N LEU A 51 -0.82 3.42 11.38
CA LEU A 51 -0.76 3.80 9.97
C LEU A 51 0.69 3.79 9.52
N LYS A 52 0.96 3.20 8.35
CA LYS A 52 2.22 3.32 7.63
C LYS A 52 2.01 4.26 6.46
N VAL A 53 2.73 5.39 6.46
CA VAL A 53 2.56 6.47 5.49
C VAL A 53 3.90 6.83 4.87
N VAL A 54 3.96 6.94 3.55
CA VAL A 54 5.14 7.47 2.84
C VAL A 54 4.86 8.90 2.38
N SER A 55 5.85 9.77 2.56
CA SER A 55 5.87 11.13 2.03
C SER A 55 6.67 11.14 0.72
N ILE A 56 6.00 11.45 -0.39
CA ILE A 56 6.56 11.39 -1.74
C ILE A 56 6.71 12.83 -2.26
N SER A 57 7.96 13.24 -2.55
CA SER A 57 8.22 14.54 -3.15
C SER A 57 7.96 14.49 -4.65
N GLN A 58 7.04 15.33 -5.12
CA GLN A 58 6.73 15.51 -6.52
C GLN A 58 7.62 16.60 -7.16
N GLU A 59 7.63 16.66 -8.50
CA GLU A 59 8.53 17.56 -9.27
C GLU A 59 8.26 19.04 -9.02
N ASN A 60 7.02 19.40 -8.72
CA ASN A 60 6.58 20.75 -8.40
C ASN A 60 6.83 21.11 -6.92
N TRP A 61 7.67 20.36 -6.20
CA TRP A 61 7.89 20.50 -4.75
C TRP A 61 6.62 20.31 -3.91
N SER A 62 5.57 19.73 -4.50
CA SER A 62 4.44 19.24 -3.73
C SER A 62 4.81 17.91 -3.05
N THR A 63 4.14 17.64 -1.94
CA THR A 63 4.31 16.39 -1.21
C THR A 63 3.00 15.63 -1.38
N GLU A 64 3.07 14.39 -1.84
CA GLU A 64 1.96 13.46 -1.84
C GLU A 64 2.14 12.52 -0.65
N GLU A 65 1.11 12.40 0.19
CA GLU A 65 1.09 11.43 1.26
C GLU A 65 0.31 10.18 0.85
N VAL A 66 0.96 9.03 0.89
CA VAL A 66 0.33 7.75 0.57
C VAL A 66 0.26 6.89 1.83
N ILE A 67 -0.96 6.54 2.25
CA ILE A 67 -1.19 5.55 3.29
C ILE A 67 -1.00 4.17 2.66
N LEU A 68 0.09 3.52 3.04
CA LEU A 68 0.46 2.19 2.54
C LEU A 68 -0.32 1.09 3.26
N GLU A 69 -0.53 1.27 4.57
CA GLU A 69 -1.18 0.27 5.41
C GLU A 69 -1.80 0.90 6.66
N GLU A 70 -2.88 0.30 7.14
CA GLU A 70 -3.42 0.52 8.48
C GLU A 70 -3.53 -0.83 9.19
N LEU A 71 -2.82 -1.00 10.31
CA LEU A 71 -2.75 -2.25 11.05
C LEU A 71 -3.31 -2.09 12.45
N LEU A 72 -4.37 -2.83 12.79
CA LEU A 72 -4.78 -3.01 14.18
C LEU A 72 -3.76 -3.92 14.88
N VAL A 73 -3.10 -3.40 15.91
CA VAL A 73 -1.93 -4.06 16.50
C VAL A 73 -2.30 -5.19 17.47
N PHE A 74 -3.38 -5.00 18.24
CA PHE A 74 -3.88 -5.95 19.23
C PHE A 74 -5.31 -6.37 18.87
N GLN A 75 -5.71 -7.59 19.24
CA GLN A 75 -7.06 -8.10 18.96
C GLN A 75 -8.17 -7.21 19.53
N ALA A 76 -7.97 -6.74 20.77
CA ALA A 76 -8.84 -5.74 21.37
C ALA A 76 -8.26 -4.34 21.07
N PRO A 77 -9.04 -3.42 20.47
CA PRO A 77 -8.62 -2.04 20.25
C PRO A 77 -8.19 -1.38 21.55
N THR A 78 -6.92 -1.00 21.64
CA THR A 78 -6.35 -0.30 22.80
C THR A 78 -5.40 0.79 22.34
N PRO A 79 -5.45 2.00 22.92
CA PRO A 79 -4.64 3.12 22.48
C PRO A 79 -3.15 2.80 22.37
N ILE A 80 -2.50 3.26 21.29
CA ILE A 80 -1.06 3.16 21.15
C ILE A 80 -0.39 4.20 22.06
N LEU A 81 0.39 3.72 23.03
CA LEU A 81 1.00 4.54 24.09
C LEU A 81 2.50 4.77 23.87
N SER A 82 3.19 3.89 23.16
CA SER A 82 4.60 4.03 22.81
C SER A 82 4.93 3.33 21.50
N MET A 83 5.92 3.86 20.78
CA MET A 83 6.43 3.28 19.55
C MET A 83 7.94 3.48 19.50
N GLU A 84 8.69 2.46 19.09
CA GLU A 84 10.13 2.52 18.89
C GLU A 84 10.51 1.72 17.64
N ILE A 85 11.45 2.22 16.84
CA ILE A 85 11.84 1.60 15.57
C ILE A 85 13.26 1.04 15.62
N SER A 86 13.44 -0.17 15.09
CA SER A 86 14.74 -0.74 14.79
C SER A 86 14.86 -1.02 13.30
N SER A 87 15.36 -0.05 12.54
CA SER A 87 15.61 -0.22 11.09
C SER A 87 16.60 -1.36 10.83
N LYS A 88 17.56 -1.60 11.73
CA LYS A 88 18.50 -2.73 11.61
C LYS A 88 17.81 -4.09 11.73
N GLN A 89 16.89 -4.24 12.68
CA GLN A 89 16.14 -5.48 12.86
C GLN A 89 14.94 -5.60 11.92
N GLN A 90 14.58 -4.50 11.23
CA GLN A 90 13.37 -4.37 10.43
C GLN A 90 12.09 -4.55 11.25
N GLN A 91 12.08 -3.97 12.46
CA GLN A 91 11.00 -4.13 13.44
C GLN A 91 10.55 -2.80 14.03
N LEU A 92 9.25 -2.69 14.26
CA LEU A 92 8.57 -1.65 15.02
C LEU A 92 8.04 -2.26 16.32
N TYR A 93 8.42 -1.69 17.44
CA TYR A 93 7.94 -2.06 18.76
C TYR A 93 6.79 -1.13 19.14
N VAL A 94 5.63 -1.69 19.48
CA VAL A 94 4.42 -0.93 19.75
C VAL A 94 3.88 -1.31 21.12
N GLY A 95 3.80 -0.33 22.03
CA GLY A 95 3.26 -0.51 23.37
C GLY A 95 1.85 0.05 23.52
N SER A 96 0.98 -0.69 24.19
CA SER A 96 -0.38 -0.29 24.57
C SER A 96 -0.69 -0.73 26.00
N GLY A 97 -1.88 -0.41 26.49
CA GLY A 97 -2.38 -0.97 27.76
C GLY A 97 -2.55 -2.50 27.74
N ALA A 98 -2.65 -3.12 26.55
CA ALA A 98 -2.74 -4.57 26.39
C ALA A 98 -1.38 -5.28 26.43
N GLY A 99 -0.27 -4.58 26.14
CA GLY A 99 1.07 -5.15 26.16
C GLY A 99 2.02 -4.53 25.14
N LEU A 100 3.04 -5.31 24.76
CA LEU A 100 4.05 -4.96 23.76
C LEU A 100 3.91 -5.88 22.54
N ALA A 101 3.84 -5.29 21.35
CA ALA A 101 3.85 -6.00 20.09
C ALA A 101 5.11 -5.67 19.29
N GLN A 102 5.59 -6.66 18.53
CA GLN A 102 6.65 -6.50 17.54
C GLN A 102 6.03 -6.65 16.15
N VAL A 103 6.18 -5.61 15.33
CA VAL A 103 5.55 -5.50 14.02
C VAL A 103 6.63 -5.30 12.96
N SER A 104 6.70 -6.16 11.94
CA SER A 104 7.65 -5.97 10.83
C SER A 104 7.40 -4.64 10.12
N LEU A 105 8.48 -3.93 9.74
CA LEU A 105 8.37 -2.66 9.00
C LEU A 105 7.77 -2.83 7.60
N SER A 106 7.82 -4.04 7.05
CA SER A 106 7.24 -4.38 5.76
C SER A 106 6.63 -5.78 5.78
N ARG A 107 5.56 -5.94 5.00
CA ARG A 107 4.86 -7.20 4.76
C ARG A 107 4.68 -7.40 3.25
N CYS A 108 5.76 -7.28 2.49
CA CYS A 108 5.73 -7.23 1.02
C CYS A 108 4.96 -8.39 0.37
N HIS A 109 5.00 -9.58 0.97
CA HIS A 109 4.28 -10.76 0.51
C HIS A 109 2.75 -10.60 0.50
N LEU A 110 2.19 -9.62 1.24
CA LEU A 110 0.77 -9.32 1.24
C LEU A 110 0.31 -8.52 0.01
N TYR A 111 1.22 -7.82 -0.66
CA TYR A 111 0.87 -7.05 -1.87
C TYR A 111 0.59 -7.94 -3.08
N GLY A 112 0.83 -9.25 -2.98
CA GLY A 112 0.41 -10.22 -3.97
C GLY A 112 1.55 -10.87 -4.74
N GLN A 113 1.20 -11.51 -5.85
CA GLN A 113 2.06 -12.49 -6.54
C GLN A 113 2.43 -12.10 -7.97
N VAL A 114 2.01 -10.91 -8.42
CA VAL A 114 2.38 -10.41 -9.75
C VAL A 114 3.04 -9.05 -9.64
N CYS A 115 3.92 -8.74 -10.60
CA CYS A 115 4.70 -7.50 -10.63
C CYS A 115 3.83 -6.25 -10.49
N ALA A 116 2.67 -6.23 -11.17
CA ALA A 116 1.79 -5.09 -11.15
C ALA A 116 1.26 -4.75 -9.74
N GLU A 117 0.89 -5.75 -8.96
CA GLU A 117 0.39 -5.53 -7.60
C GLU A 117 1.50 -5.02 -6.67
N CYS A 118 2.73 -5.53 -6.82
CA CYS A 118 3.88 -5.04 -6.06
C CYS A 118 4.25 -3.59 -6.41
N CYS A 119 4.16 -3.22 -7.69
CA CYS A 119 4.43 -1.86 -8.16
C CYS A 119 3.38 -0.87 -7.61
N LEU A 120 2.10 -1.24 -7.68
CA LEU A 120 0.98 -0.42 -7.18
C LEU A 120 1.03 -0.20 -5.66
N ALA A 121 1.72 -1.06 -4.91
CA ALA A 121 1.86 -0.91 -3.47
C ALA A 121 2.65 0.33 -3.05
N ARG A 122 3.55 0.85 -3.91
CA ARG A 122 4.38 2.06 -3.67
C ARG A 122 5.14 2.06 -2.34
N ASP A 123 5.35 0.90 -1.72
CA ASP A 123 6.02 0.75 -0.42
C ASP A 123 7.55 0.75 -0.62
N PRO A 124 8.31 1.74 -0.09
CA PRO A 124 9.76 1.82 -0.27
C PRO A 124 10.53 0.59 0.22
N TYR A 125 9.95 -0.17 1.16
CA TYR A 125 10.56 -1.40 1.65
C TYR A 125 10.36 -2.59 0.72
N CYS A 126 9.54 -2.48 -0.33
CA CYS A 126 9.11 -3.61 -1.15
C CYS A 126 9.40 -3.38 -2.62
N ALA A 127 9.87 -4.42 -3.30
CA ALA A 127 10.11 -4.41 -4.73
C ALA A 127 9.81 -5.79 -5.32
N TRP A 128 9.45 -5.82 -6.61
CA TRP A 128 9.35 -7.08 -7.34
C TRP A 128 10.75 -7.61 -7.61
N ASP A 129 11.04 -8.88 -7.29
CA ASP A 129 12.37 -9.47 -7.49
C ASP A 129 12.49 -10.37 -8.72
N GLY A 130 11.45 -10.40 -9.57
CA GLY A 130 11.32 -11.30 -10.70
C GLY A 130 10.31 -12.43 -10.46
N HIS A 131 10.05 -12.79 -9.20
CA HIS A 131 9.18 -13.91 -8.83
C HIS A 131 8.09 -13.54 -7.84
N THR A 132 8.38 -12.68 -6.87
CA THR A 132 7.42 -12.26 -5.84
C THR A 132 7.68 -10.84 -5.37
N CYS A 133 6.71 -10.26 -4.68
CA CYS A 133 6.90 -8.99 -3.99
C CYS A 133 7.69 -9.25 -2.69
N SER A 134 8.95 -8.82 -2.66
CA SER A 134 9.86 -9.08 -1.55
C SER A 134 10.53 -7.80 -1.06
N ARG A 135 11.27 -7.90 0.04
CA ARG A 135 11.91 -6.74 0.66
C ARG A 135 12.95 -6.15 -0.29
N TYR A 136 12.90 -4.84 -0.49
CA TYR A 136 13.92 -4.10 -1.21
C TYR A 136 15.27 -4.26 -0.52
N VAL A 137 16.26 -4.65 -1.31
CA VAL A 137 17.66 -4.73 -0.92
C VAL A 137 18.43 -3.94 -1.97
N PRO A 138 19.31 -3.00 -1.60
CA PRO A 138 20.21 -2.38 -2.58
C PRO A 138 21.11 -3.46 -3.19
N ALA A 139 21.10 -3.66 -4.52
CA ALA A 139 22.08 -4.52 -5.19
C ALA A 139 22.66 -3.86 -6.44
N SER A 140 23.84 -4.34 -6.83
CA SER A 140 24.58 -3.84 -7.98
C SER A 140 24.03 -4.27 -9.35
N LYS A 141 23.18 -5.31 -9.42
CA LYS A 141 22.61 -5.80 -10.68
C LYS A 141 21.14 -5.40 -10.82
N ARG A 142 20.89 -4.38 -11.64
CA ARG A 142 19.61 -3.70 -11.88
C ARG A 142 18.53 -4.54 -12.59
N ARG A 143 18.85 -5.70 -13.18
CA ARG A 143 18.01 -6.27 -14.25
C ARG A 143 16.78 -7.06 -13.80
N ALA A 144 16.56 -7.27 -12.50
CA ALA A 144 15.43 -8.08 -12.03
C ALA A 144 14.57 -7.40 -10.95
N ARG A 145 14.91 -6.18 -10.51
CA ARG A 145 14.12 -5.47 -9.50
C ARG A 145 13.31 -4.36 -10.13
N ARG A 146 12.04 -4.27 -9.73
CA ARG A 146 11.11 -3.27 -10.22
C ARG A 146 10.40 -2.63 -9.04
N GLN A 147 10.56 -1.32 -8.93
CA GLN A 147 9.95 -0.50 -7.89
C GLN A 147 9.66 0.89 -8.47
N ASP A 148 8.45 1.41 -8.24
CA ASP A 148 8.10 2.78 -8.63
C ASP A 148 7.22 3.39 -7.54
N ILE A 149 7.87 3.97 -6.53
CA ILE A 149 7.17 4.64 -5.43
C ILE A 149 6.51 5.93 -5.93
N LYS A 150 7.21 6.69 -6.78
CA LYS A 150 6.76 8.02 -7.17
C LYS A 150 5.48 7.99 -7.99
N HIS A 151 5.35 7.09 -8.97
CA HIS A 151 4.19 7.05 -9.86
C HIS A 151 3.31 5.81 -9.67
N GLY A 152 3.87 4.71 -9.15
CA GLY A 152 3.14 3.45 -9.01
C GLY A 152 2.66 2.89 -10.34
N ASP A 153 3.45 3.03 -11.41
CA ASP A 153 3.05 2.65 -12.77
C ASP A 153 3.51 1.22 -13.13
N PRO A 154 2.62 0.21 -13.09
CA PRO A 154 2.98 -1.15 -13.48
C PRO A 154 3.24 -1.29 -14.98
N SER A 155 2.70 -0.40 -15.84
CA SER A 155 2.80 -0.54 -17.30
C SER A 155 4.21 -0.30 -17.82
N SER A 156 4.92 0.69 -17.28
CA SER A 156 6.34 0.94 -17.59
C SER A 156 7.29 0.01 -16.87
N GLN A 157 6.95 -0.43 -15.65
CA GLN A 157 7.85 -1.23 -14.82
C GLN A 157 7.78 -2.73 -15.13
N CYS A 158 6.61 -3.26 -15.43
CA CYS A 158 6.34 -4.69 -15.54
C CYS A 158 6.20 -5.13 -17.00
N TRP A 159 7.30 -5.12 -17.75
CA TRP A 159 7.35 -5.54 -19.16
C TRP A 159 7.22 -7.07 -19.36
N ASP A 160 7.61 -7.88 -18.36
CA ASP A 160 7.42 -9.35 -18.39
C ASP A 160 5.94 -9.77 -18.35
N THR A 161 5.04 -8.83 -18.05
CA THR A 161 3.61 -9.11 -17.92
C THR A 161 2.96 -9.41 -19.26
N GLU A 162 3.58 -9.12 -20.41
CA GLU A 162 3.03 -9.60 -21.70
C GLU A 162 3.11 -11.12 -21.86
N GLU A 163 4.12 -11.80 -21.29
CA GLU A 163 4.17 -13.26 -21.26
C GLU A 163 3.26 -13.84 -20.17
N THR A 164 3.19 -13.19 -19.01
CA THR A 164 2.29 -13.61 -17.91
C THR A 164 0.84 -13.20 -18.11
N LEU A 165 0.49 -12.29 -19.02
CA LEU A 165 -0.90 -12.02 -19.46
C LEU A 165 -1.30 -12.89 -20.66
N ARG A 166 -0.33 -13.39 -21.44
CA ARG A 166 -0.58 -14.51 -22.36
C ARG A 166 -0.83 -15.82 -21.61
N GLY A 167 -0.30 -15.99 -20.40
CA GLY A 167 -0.58 -17.11 -19.49
C GLY A 167 -1.63 -16.85 -18.40
N GLY A 168 -1.81 -15.59 -18.00
CA GLY A 168 -2.74 -15.12 -16.98
C GLY A 168 -4.02 -14.66 -17.65
N ARG A 169 -4.81 -15.63 -18.14
CA ARG A 169 -6.23 -15.41 -18.31
C ARG A 169 -6.75 -14.78 -17.02
N VAL A 170 -7.40 -13.62 -17.10
CA VAL A 170 -8.37 -13.23 -16.07
C VAL A 170 -9.14 -14.50 -15.74
N GLU A 171 -9.17 -14.90 -14.47
CA GLU A 171 -9.72 -16.19 -14.09
C GLU A 171 -11.18 -16.27 -14.58
N GLU A 172 -11.41 -16.98 -15.68
CA GLU A 172 -12.73 -17.13 -16.26
C GLU A 172 -13.47 -18.18 -15.43
N ARG A 173 -14.37 -17.71 -14.57
CA ARG A 173 -15.24 -18.58 -13.78
C ARG A 173 -16.58 -18.73 -14.49
N ILE A 174 -16.91 -19.96 -14.89
CA ILE A 174 -18.23 -20.30 -15.42
C ILE A 174 -19.20 -20.42 -14.24
N MET A 175 -20.24 -19.60 -14.26
CA MET A 175 -21.30 -19.60 -13.25
C MET A 175 -22.59 -20.11 -13.87
N PHE A 176 -23.27 -21.04 -13.21
CA PHE A 176 -24.58 -21.54 -13.63
C PHE A 176 -25.67 -20.80 -12.85
N GLY A 177 -26.58 -20.15 -13.58
CA GLY A 177 -27.79 -19.55 -13.03
C GLY A 177 -29.02 -20.37 -13.37
N VAL A 178 -30.02 -20.37 -12.48
CA VAL A 178 -31.35 -20.93 -12.78
C VAL A 178 -32.20 -19.82 -13.37
N GLU A 179 -32.97 -20.13 -14.41
CA GLU A 179 -33.91 -19.19 -15.02
C GLU A 179 -34.85 -18.61 -13.94
N ASN A 180 -35.05 -17.29 -13.97
CA ASN A 180 -35.82 -16.52 -12.98
C ASN A 180 -35.24 -16.49 -11.55
N ASN A 181 -33.95 -16.82 -11.36
CA ASN A 181 -33.25 -16.63 -10.10
C ASN A 181 -32.08 -15.63 -10.25
N SER A 182 -31.66 -15.01 -9.16
CA SER A 182 -30.49 -14.12 -9.10
C SER A 182 -29.23 -14.93 -8.80
N THR A 183 -28.14 -14.62 -9.50
CA THR A 183 -26.80 -15.18 -9.24
C THR A 183 -25.87 -14.07 -8.75
N PHE A 184 -25.14 -14.33 -7.66
CA PHE A 184 -24.14 -13.41 -7.13
C PHE A 184 -22.77 -13.65 -7.78
N LEU A 185 -22.13 -12.59 -8.26
CA LEU A 185 -20.77 -12.61 -8.79
C LEU A 185 -19.86 -11.88 -7.81
N GLU A 186 -18.97 -12.63 -7.16
CA GLU A 186 -18.09 -12.08 -6.15
C GLU A 186 -16.88 -11.38 -6.77
N CYS A 187 -16.60 -10.15 -6.32
CA CYS A 187 -15.35 -9.43 -6.62
C CYS A 187 -14.85 -8.78 -5.34
N LEU A 188 -13.72 -9.29 -4.81
CA LEU A 188 -13.07 -8.75 -3.62
C LEU A 188 -11.79 -8.01 -4.04
N PRO A 189 -11.76 -6.66 -4.01
CA PRO A 189 -10.57 -5.92 -4.38
C PRO A 189 -9.52 -6.08 -3.30
N LYS A 190 -8.26 -6.29 -3.68
CA LYS A 190 -7.15 -6.31 -2.72
C LYS A 190 -6.84 -4.90 -2.16
N SER A 191 -7.05 -3.87 -2.97
CA SER A 191 -6.80 -2.48 -2.58
C SER A 191 -8.07 -1.82 -2.08
N GLN A 192 -8.01 -1.23 -0.89
CA GLN A 192 -9.08 -0.41 -0.34
C GLN A 192 -9.26 0.94 -1.06
N GLN A 193 -8.36 1.26 -1.99
CA GLN A 193 -8.41 2.47 -2.81
C GLN A 193 -8.94 2.19 -4.22
N ALA A 194 -9.23 0.92 -4.56
CA ALA A 194 -9.73 0.55 -5.87
C ALA A 194 -11.22 0.86 -6.02
N THR A 195 -11.62 1.33 -7.21
CA THR A 195 -13.02 1.42 -7.62
C THR A 195 -13.34 0.23 -8.52
N ILE A 196 -14.39 -0.51 -8.21
CA ILE A 196 -14.84 -1.66 -9.00
C ILE A 196 -15.94 -1.21 -9.97
N ARG A 197 -15.86 -1.68 -11.21
CA ARG A 197 -16.91 -1.52 -12.23
C ARG A 197 -17.19 -2.88 -12.87
N TRP A 198 -18.46 -3.15 -13.10
CA TRP A 198 -18.91 -4.39 -13.73
C TRP A 198 -19.27 -4.13 -15.19
N PHE A 199 -18.85 -5.03 -16.07
CA PHE A 199 -19.15 -4.95 -17.50
C PHE A 199 -19.81 -6.24 -17.97
N ILE A 200 -20.88 -6.10 -18.75
CA ILE A 200 -21.59 -7.21 -19.37
C ILE A 200 -21.30 -7.19 -20.86
N HIS A 201 -20.88 -8.34 -21.38
CA HIS A 201 -20.72 -8.54 -22.82
C HIS A 201 -21.83 -9.47 -23.31
N ARG A 202 -22.73 -8.93 -24.14
CA ARG A 202 -23.81 -9.71 -24.74
C ARG A 202 -23.38 -10.29 -26.09
N PRO A 203 -23.83 -11.50 -26.45
CA PRO A 203 -23.55 -12.08 -27.76
C PRO A 203 -23.99 -11.12 -28.88
N GLY A 204 -23.07 -10.77 -29.78
CA GLY A 204 -23.33 -9.87 -30.93
C GLY A 204 -23.17 -8.37 -30.66
N ALA A 205 -22.82 -7.95 -29.44
CA ALA A 205 -22.50 -6.55 -29.14
C ALA A 205 -21.01 -6.25 -29.42
N GLU A 206 -20.71 -5.19 -30.16
CA GLU A 206 -19.32 -4.75 -30.39
C GLU A 206 -18.68 -4.12 -29.13
N HIS A 207 -19.51 -3.60 -28.22
CA HIS A 207 -19.06 -2.93 -27.00
C HIS A 207 -19.55 -3.62 -25.73
N ARG A 208 -18.79 -3.44 -24.65
CA ARG A 208 -19.17 -3.86 -23.29
C ARG A 208 -20.05 -2.79 -22.65
N GLU A 209 -21.17 -3.19 -22.07
CA GLU A 209 -22.07 -2.31 -21.34
C GLU A 209 -21.71 -2.34 -19.85
N GLU A 210 -21.64 -1.18 -19.20
CA GLU A 210 -21.44 -1.11 -17.74
C GLU A 210 -22.74 -1.54 -17.04
N SER A 211 -22.64 -2.52 -16.13
CA SER A 211 -23.77 -2.95 -15.31
C SER A 211 -24.00 -1.92 -14.21
N SER A 212 -25.23 -1.42 -14.10
CA SER A 212 -25.67 -0.59 -12.97
C SER A 212 -26.06 -1.45 -11.77
#